data_AF-A0A849QRI3-F1
#
_entry.id   AF-A0A849QRI3-F1
#
_cell.length_a   1.000
_cell.length_b   1.000
_cell.length_c   1.000
_cell.angle_alpha   90.00
_cell.angle_beta   90.00
_cell.angle_gamma   90.00
#
_symmetry.space_group_name_H-M   'P 1'
#
loop_
_entity.id
_entity.type
_entity.pdbx_description
1 polymer ?
#
loop_
_entity_poly.entity_id
_entity_poly.type
_entity_poly.pdbx_seq_one_letter_code
_entity_poly.pdbx_strand_id
1 'polypeptide(L)'
;MTGENVEIHTLERKDLIAGVIAKHKRFIEEYAEEFKELDGKVASLNEQADSAKANKESVIERFDILKEKRQQLYHQAENLLGDFFSFDDIAADDNKLIHSINDGFVKIKPSTTLADEKQIVDEISGKLSQMSSDKEDAKGLVLQIKARVDEALASSIEFDSITGSDKEYSDSFFKLNSELKEVLPRHGWLKSRIESHSKGLKYWEDTASGKVVTVDEVIEQDKVVEA
;
A
#
# COMPACT_ATOMS: atom_id res chain seq x y z
N MET A 1 -11.75 75.30 13.23
CA MET A 1 -11.47 73.91 12.81
C MET A 1 -10.80 73.98 11.45
N THR A 2 -9.47 73.99 11.42
CA THR A 2 -8.66 74.01 10.19
C THR A 2 -8.58 72.58 9.68
N GLY A 3 -9.17 72.32 8.51
CA GLY A 3 -9.03 71.03 7.82
C GLY A 3 -7.59 70.87 7.37
N GLU A 4 -6.95 69.78 7.81
CA GLU A 4 -5.67 69.35 7.26
C GLU A 4 -5.86 69.07 5.77
N ASN A 5 -5.18 69.87 4.96
CA ASN A 5 -5.10 69.70 3.52
C ASN A 5 -4.22 68.47 3.27
N VAL A 6 -4.84 67.31 3.04
CA VAL A 6 -4.10 66.10 2.67
C VAL A 6 -3.59 66.32 1.24
N GLU A 7 -2.30 66.59 1.12
CA GLU A 7 -1.61 66.79 -0.15
C GLU A 7 -1.62 65.47 -0.94
N ILE A 8 -2.35 65.43 -2.05
CA ILE A 8 -2.46 64.25 -2.90
C ILE A 8 -1.24 64.21 -3.82
N HIS A 9 -0.26 63.37 -3.52
CA HIS A 9 0.88 63.12 -4.40
C HIS A 9 0.57 62.00 -5.40
N THR A 10 0.60 62.32 -6.69
CA THR A 10 0.50 61.36 -7.80
C THR A 10 1.90 60.87 -8.21
N LEU A 11 2.11 59.56 -8.20
CA LEU A 11 3.37 58.93 -8.63
C LEU A 11 3.55 58.98 -10.15
N GLU A 12 4.80 59.02 -10.60
CA GLU A 12 5.11 58.89 -12.03
C GLU A 12 4.84 57.45 -12.53
N ARG A 13 4.56 57.30 -13.82
CA ARG A 13 4.24 55.99 -14.44
C ARG A 13 5.31 54.93 -14.15
N LYS A 14 6.59 55.32 -14.14
CA LYS A 14 7.70 54.40 -13.87
C LYS A 14 7.65 53.85 -12.44
N ASP A 15 7.38 54.72 -11.47
CA ASP A 15 7.29 54.35 -10.06
C ASP A 15 6.07 53.47 -9.78
N LEU A 16 4.95 53.74 -10.47
CA LEU A 16 3.75 52.90 -10.41
C LEU A 16 4.04 51.48 -10.94
N ILE A 17 4.69 51.37 -12.10
CA ILE A 17 5.05 50.06 -12.68
C ILE A 17 6.01 49.30 -11.76
N ALA A 18 7.05 49.98 -11.23
CA ALA A 18 7.99 49.38 -10.30
C ALA A 18 7.28 48.88 -9.02
N GLY A 19 6.34 49.64 -8.48
CA GLY A 19 5.53 49.24 -7.32
C GLY A 19 4.66 48.02 -7.60
N VAL A 20 4.05 47.93 -8.79
CA VAL A 20 3.26 46.75 -9.21
C VAL A 20 4.15 45.52 -9.37
N ILE A 21 5.32 45.65 -10.01
CA ILE A 21 6.31 44.56 -10.14
C ILE A 21 6.72 44.06 -8.75
N ALA A 22 7.09 44.96 -7.84
CA ALA A 22 7.50 44.60 -6.49
C ALA A 22 6.38 43.87 -5.73
N LYS A 23 5.13 44.32 -5.89
CA LYS A 23 3.94 43.66 -5.31
C LYS A 23 3.73 42.24 -5.85
N HIS A 24 3.87 42.03 -7.16
CA HIS A 24 3.78 40.70 -7.75
C HIS A 24 4.88 39.76 -7.22
N LYS A 25 6.14 40.23 -7.15
CA LYS A 25 7.26 39.44 -6.60
C LYS A 25 7.00 39.03 -5.15
N ARG A 26 6.61 39.97 -4.31
CA ARG A 26 6.30 39.70 -2.90
C ARG A 26 5.20 38.64 -2.73
N PHE A 27 4.11 38.76 -3.48
CA PHE A 27 3.04 37.75 -3.41
C PHE A 27 3.47 36.38 -3.91
N ILE A 28 4.30 36.31 -4.95
CA ILE A 28 4.86 35.03 -5.41
C ILE A 28 5.70 34.40 -4.30
N GLU A 29 6.59 35.16 -3.67
CA GLU A 29 7.44 34.67 -2.58
C GLU A 29 6.61 34.16 -1.39
N GLU A 30 5.64 34.96 -0.92
CA GLU A 30 4.73 34.60 0.18
C GLU A 30 3.95 33.30 -0.12
N TYR A 31 3.40 33.15 -1.33
CA TYR A 31 2.66 31.94 -1.70
C TYR A 31 3.57 30.74 -1.97
N ALA A 32 4.78 30.96 -2.49
CA ALA A 32 5.70 29.88 -2.87
C ALA A 32 6.23 29.11 -1.66
N GLU A 33 6.44 29.77 -0.53
CA GLU A 33 6.88 29.10 0.70
C GLU A 33 5.83 28.11 1.21
N GLU A 34 4.58 28.57 1.39
CA GLU A 34 3.47 27.70 1.80
C GLU A 34 3.20 26.61 0.77
N PHE A 35 3.24 26.96 -0.53
CA PHE A 35 3.03 26.01 -1.60
C PHE A 35 4.05 24.88 -1.56
N LYS A 36 5.33 25.18 -1.34
CA LYS A 36 6.40 24.17 -1.27
C LYS A 36 6.18 23.18 -0.12
N GLU A 37 5.75 23.66 1.05
CA GLU A 37 5.42 22.78 2.18
C GLU A 37 4.24 21.87 1.85
N LEU A 38 3.15 22.44 1.31
CA LEU A 38 1.96 21.67 0.94
C LEU A 38 2.24 20.70 -0.21
N ASP A 39 3.08 21.07 -1.17
CA ASP A 39 3.47 20.22 -2.29
C ASP A 39 4.24 18.98 -1.81
N GLY A 40 5.19 19.17 -0.88
CA GLY A 40 5.87 18.07 -0.21
C GLY A 40 4.92 17.17 0.59
N LYS A 41 3.95 17.77 1.30
CA LYS A 41 2.92 17.01 2.03
C LYS A 41 2.01 16.22 1.08
N VAL A 42 1.55 16.81 -0.01
CA VAL A 42 0.72 16.14 -1.03
C VAL A 42 1.49 15.00 -1.68
N ALA A 43 2.76 15.21 -2.04
CA ALA A 43 3.59 14.14 -2.59
C ALA A 43 3.73 12.96 -1.62
N SER A 44 4.05 13.24 -0.35
CA SER A 44 4.18 12.21 0.68
C SER A 44 2.88 11.47 0.97
N LEU A 45 1.74 12.17 1.03
CA LEU A 45 0.44 11.54 1.25
C LEU A 45 0.04 10.64 0.07
N ASN A 46 0.29 11.07 -1.17
CA ASN A 46 0.05 10.24 -2.36
C ASN A 46 0.91 8.96 -2.33
N GLU A 47 2.22 9.11 -2.09
CA GLU A 47 3.14 7.96 -2.01
C GLU A 47 2.71 6.95 -0.94
N GLN A 48 2.34 7.44 0.24
CA GLN A 48 1.83 6.58 1.31
C GLN A 48 0.51 5.91 0.94
N ALA A 49 -0.41 6.61 0.25
CA ALA A 49 -1.69 6.04 -0.17
C ALA A 49 -1.49 4.95 -1.23
N ASP A 50 -0.62 5.19 -2.21
CA ASP A 50 -0.26 4.21 -3.23
C ASP A 50 0.42 2.98 -2.61
N SER A 51 1.34 3.20 -1.65
CA SER A 51 1.97 2.11 -0.90
C SER A 51 0.95 1.31 -0.09
N ALA A 52 0.04 1.94 0.63
CA ALA A 52 -1.02 1.25 1.37
C ALA A 52 -1.90 0.40 0.45
N LYS A 53 -2.24 0.91 -0.73
CA LYS A 53 -3.00 0.17 -1.74
C LYS A 53 -2.22 -1.04 -2.25
N ALA A 54 -0.95 -0.86 -2.63
CA ALA A 54 -0.10 -1.95 -3.12
C ALA A 54 0.11 -3.03 -2.04
N ASN A 55 0.33 -2.63 -0.79
CA ASN A 55 0.49 -3.56 0.32
C ASN A 55 -0.79 -4.36 0.59
N LYS A 56 -1.96 -3.72 0.47
CA LYS A 56 -3.25 -4.40 0.57
C LYS A 56 -3.39 -5.48 -0.50
N GLU A 57 -3.11 -5.15 -1.75
CA GLU A 57 -3.17 -6.10 -2.87
C GLU A 57 -2.19 -7.27 -2.64
N SER A 58 -0.96 -6.98 -2.21
CA SER A 58 0.05 -7.99 -1.91
C SER A 58 -0.35 -8.92 -0.78
N VAL A 59 -0.96 -8.41 0.31
CA VAL A 59 -1.43 -9.25 1.42
C VAL A 59 -2.61 -10.12 1.01
N ILE A 60 -3.53 -9.61 0.18
CA ILE A 60 -4.65 -10.40 -0.35
C ILE A 60 -4.13 -11.55 -1.21
N GLU A 61 -3.20 -11.28 -2.12
CA GLU A 61 -2.56 -12.34 -2.92
C GLU A 61 -1.83 -13.35 -2.02
N ARG A 62 -1.11 -12.86 -1.00
CA ARG A 62 -0.41 -13.73 -0.05
C ARG A 62 -1.37 -14.63 0.73
N PHE A 63 -2.56 -14.15 1.09
CA PHE A 63 -3.59 -14.98 1.73
C PHE A 63 -4.00 -16.16 0.86
N ASP A 64 -4.26 -15.92 -0.43
CA ASP A 64 -4.69 -16.97 -1.35
C ASP A 64 -3.58 -18.00 -1.57
N ILE A 65 -2.34 -17.53 -1.76
CA ILE A 65 -1.16 -18.39 -1.86
C ILE A 65 -1.00 -19.28 -0.62
N LEU A 66 -1.10 -18.71 0.58
CA LEU A 66 -0.90 -19.46 1.83
C LEU A 66 -2.02 -20.50 2.05
N LYS A 67 -3.27 -20.16 1.73
CA LYS A 67 -4.40 -21.10 1.80
C LYS A 67 -4.22 -22.26 0.83
N GLU A 68 -3.87 -21.99 -0.41
CA GLU A 68 -3.63 -23.02 -1.41
C GLU A 68 -2.43 -23.90 -1.02
N LYS A 69 -1.32 -23.27 -0.62
CA LYS A 69 -0.12 -23.99 -0.17
C LYS A 69 -0.43 -24.93 0.99
N ARG A 70 -1.16 -24.47 2.00
CA ARG A 70 -1.63 -25.30 3.12
C ARG A 70 -2.40 -26.52 2.62
N GLN A 71 -3.38 -26.32 1.73
CA GLN A 71 -4.20 -27.40 1.20
C GLN A 71 -3.38 -28.42 0.40
N GLN A 72 -2.50 -27.94 -0.48
CA GLN A 72 -1.64 -28.79 -1.31
C GLN A 72 -0.70 -29.63 -0.45
N LEU A 73 -0.08 -29.04 0.58
CA LEU A 73 0.84 -29.75 1.47
C LEU A 73 0.14 -30.85 2.28
N TYR A 74 -1.05 -30.58 2.81
CA TYR A 74 -1.83 -31.63 3.48
C TYR A 74 -2.28 -32.73 2.52
N HIS A 75 -2.65 -32.39 1.29
CA HIS A 75 -2.97 -33.40 0.29
C HIS A 75 -1.76 -34.26 -0.11
N GLN A 76 -0.58 -33.66 -0.25
CA GLN A 76 0.67 -34.40 -0.49
C GLN A 76 1.00 -35.33 0.69
N ALA A 77 0.87 -34.85 1.92
CA ALA A 77 1.09 -35.64 3.12
C ALA A 77 0.11 -36.83 3.22
N GLU A 78 -1.16 -36.62 2.87
CA GLU A 78 -2.19 -37.67 2.81
C GLU A 78 -1.89 -38.70 1.72
N ASN A 79 -1.44 -38.27 0.53
CA ASN A 79 -1.05 -39.19 -0.55
C ASN A 79 0.17 -40.03 -0.15
N LEU A 80 1.18 -39.42 0.47
CA LEU A 80 2.35 -40.13 1.02
C LEU A 80 1.96 -41.12 2.13
N LEU A 81 0.94 -40.80 2.93
CA LEU A 81 0.37 -41.76 3.88
C LEU A 81 -0.30 -42.92 3.14
N GLY A 82 -0.96 -42.64 2.02
CA GLY A 82 -1.55 -43.63 1.12
C GLY A 82 -0.55 -44.68 0.63
N ASP A 83 0.69 -44.28 0.36
CA ASP A 83 1.76 -45.18 -0.08
C ASP A 83 2.09 -46.27 0.95
N PHE A 84 1.82 -46.02 2.25
CA PHE A 84 1.97 -47.06 3.25
C PHE A 84 1.07 -48.26 2.99
N PHE A 85 -0.16 -48.05 2.50
CA PHE A 85 -1.09 -49.16 2.22
C PHE A 85 -0.62 -50.08 1.08
N SER A 86 0.43 -49.68 0.34
CA SER A 86 1.04 -50.51 -0.70
C SER A 86 2.11 -51.46 -0.16
N PHE A 87 2.48 -51.39 1.13
CA PHE A 87 3.40 -52.35 1.73
C PHE A 87 2.67 -53.65 2.12
N ASP A 88 3.11 -54.78 1.56
CA ASP A 88 2.51 -56.10 1.82
C ASP A 88 2.69 -56.63 3.25
N ASP A 89 3.63 -56.06 4.02
CA ASP A 89 4.00 -56.52 5.36
C ASP A 89 4.25 -55.32 6.29
N ILE A 90 3.15 -54.75 6.79
CA ILE A 90 3.13 -53.69 7.80
C ILE A 90 2.73 -54.31 9.13
N ALA A 91 3.46 -53.97 10.19
CA ALA A 91 3.10 -54.39 11.54
C ALA A 91 1.68 -53.93 11.90
N ALA A 92 0.90 -54.79 12.56
CA ALA A 92 -0.49 -54.48 12.90
C ALA A 92 -0.67 -53.17 13.71
N ASP A 93 0.31 -52.83 14.54
CA ASP A 93 0.30 -51.59 15.32
C ASP A 93 0.63 -50.36 14.47
N ASP A 94 1.59 -50.45 13.55
CA ASP A 94 1.85 -49.39 12.55
C ASP A 94 0.61 -49.18 11.66
N ASN A 95 -0.10 -50.24 11.27
CA ASN A 95 -1.34 -50.14 10.49
C ASN A 95 -2.45 -49.38 11.25
N LYS A 96 -2.60 -49.61 12.56
CA LYS A 96 -3.53 -48.83 13.40
C LYS A 96 -3.12 -47.35 13.46
N LEU A 97 -1.83 -47.08 13.58
CA LEU A 97 -1.31 -45.71 13.58
C LEU A 97 -1.59 -45.01 12.25
N ILE A 98 -1.36 -45.68 11.11
CA ILE A 98 -1.65 -45.15 9.77
C ILE A 98 -3.12 -44.75 9.64
N HIS A 99 -4.06 -45.63 10.02
CA HIS A 99 -5.49 -45.28 10.00
C HIS A 99 -5.82 -44.11 10.93
N SER A 100 -5.21 -44.06 12.12
CA SER A 100 -5.43 -42.96 13.07
C SER A 100 -4.82 -41.63 12.60
N ILE A 101 -3.75 -41.67 11.81
CA ILE A 101 -3.17 -40.49 11.15
C ILE A 101 -4.09 -40.04 10.02
N ASN A 102 -4.64 -40.97 9.24
CA ASN A 102 -5.62 -40.67 8.20
C ASN A 102 -6.87 -39.97 8.76
N ASP A 103 -7.39 -40.42 9.90
CA ASP A 103 -8.46 -39.72 10.62
C ASP A 103 -8.06 -38.29 11.02
N GLY A 104 -6.79 -38.07 11.36
CA GLY A 104 -6.22 -36.75 11.59
C GLY A 104 -6.31 -35.86 10.36
N PHE A 105 -5.92 -36.37 9.18
CA PHE A 105 -6.06 -35.63 7.91
C PHE A 105 -7.53 -35.34 7.54
N VAL A 106 -8.45 -36.24 7.87
CA VAL A 106 -9.90 -35.97 7.69
C VAL A 106 -10.35 -34.81 8.59
N LYS A 107 -9.82 -34.68 9.82
CA LYS A 107 -10.13 -33.60 10.76
C LYS A 107 -9.43 -32.28 10.44
N ILE A 108 -8.23 -32.30 9.86
CA ILE A 108 -7.45 -31.08 9.58
C ILE A 108 -8.03 -30.27 8.42
N LYS A 109 -8.66 -30.95 7.45
CA LYS A 109 -9.32 -30.33 6.29
C LYS A 109 -10.37 -29.28 6.68
N PRO A 110 -11.35 -29.59 7.56
CA PRO A 110 -12.32 -28.61 8.03
C PRO A 110 -11.81 -27.70 9.15
N SER A 111 -10.57 -27.85 9.65
CA SER A 111 -10.05 -26.98 10.70
C SER A 111 -9.96 -25.54 10.20
N THR A 112 -10.54 -24.61 10.97
CA THR A 112 -10.57 -23.18 10.66
C THR A 112 -9.73 -22.34 11.62
N THR A 113 -9.21 -22.92 12.70
CA THR A 113 -8.40 -22.21 13.68
C THR A 113 -6.99 -22.77 13.74
N LEU A 114 -6.00 -21.89 13.95
CA LEU A 114 -4.61 -22.28 14.10
C LEU A 114 -4.39 -23.20 15.32
N ALA A 115 -5.15 -22.98 16.39
CA ALA A 115 -5.05 -23.79 17.61
C ALA A 115 -5.51 -25.24 17.36
N ASP A 116 -6.66 -25.43 16.72
CA ASP A 116 -7.18 -26.76 16.39
C ASP A 116 -6.24 -27.47 15.40
N GLU A 117 -5.77 -26.76 14.38
CA GLU A 117 -4.82 -27.30 13.41
C GLU A 117 -3.53 -27.77 14.10
N LYS A 118 -2.93 -26.94 14.95
CA LYS A 118 -1.72 -27.27 15.69
C LYS A 118 -1.90 -28.52 16.55
N GLN A 119 -3.03 -28.64 17.25
CA GLN A 119 -3.33 -29.83 18.04
C GLN A 119 -3.35 -31.10 17.17
N ILE A 120 -4.03 -31.04 16.01
CA ILE A 120 -4.12 -32.19 15.10
C ILE A 120 -2.74 -32.53 14.52
N VAL A 121 -1.93 -31.52 14.18
CA VAL A 121 -0.55 -31.71 13.70
C VAL A 121 0.31 -32.37 14.77
N ASP A 122 0.24 -31.92 16.02
CA ASP A 122 0.98 -32.53 17.13
C ASP A 122 0.58 -34.00 17.34
N GLU A 123 -0.73 -34.32 17.22
CA GLU A 123 -1.22 -35.71 17.25
C GLU A 123 -0.67 -36.56 16.09
N ILE A 124 -0.68 -36.02 14.86
CA ILE A 124 -0.14 -36.70 13.67
C ILE A 124 1.36 -36.95 13.84
N SER A 125 2.13 -35.93 14.20
CA SER A 125 3.58 -36.01 14.41
C SER A 125 3.95 -36.95 15.56
N GLY A 126 3.15 -36.99 16.62
CA GLY A 126 3.28 -37.95 17.71
C GLY A 126 3.12 -39.39 17.23
N LYS A 127 2.04 -39.69 16.51
CA LYS A 127 1.77 -41.04 15.95
C LYS A 127 2.83 -41.46 14.93
N LEU A 128 3.25 -40.56 14.06
CA LEU A 128 4.34 -40.81 13.09
C LEU A 128 5.67 -41.14 13.78
N SER A 129 5.93 -40.57 14.97
CA SER A 129 7.12 -40.88 15.77
C SER A 129 7.07 -42.25 16.46
N GLN A 130 5.87 -42.81 16.64
CA GLN A 130 5.66 -44.12 17.25
C GLN A 130 5.77 -45.27 16.24
N MET A 131 5.76 -44.96 14.94
CA MET A 131 5.93 -45.96 13.89
C MET A 131 7.28 -46.65 14.03
N SER A 132 7.27 -47.97 14.02
CA SER A 132 8.42 -48.81 14.36
C SER A 132 9.02 -49.54 13.16
N SER A 133 8.46 -49.36 11.96
CA SER A 133 8.92 -50.02 10.74
C SER A 133 10.43 -49.86 10.52
N ASP A 134 11.11 -51.00 10.39
CA ASP A 134 12.55 -51.06 10.12
C ASP A 134 12.90 -50.79 8.65
N LYS A 135 11.90 -50.78 7.76
CA LYS A 135 12.08 -50.53 6.33
C LYS A 135 12.53 -49.08 6.09
N GLU A 136 13.63 -48.92 5.37
CA GLU A 136 14.20 -47.60 5.05
C GLU A 136 13.21 -46.72 4.29
N ASP A 137 12.47 -47.30 3.34
CA ASP A 137 11.41 -46.60 2.58
C ASP A 137 10.29 -46.08 3.50
N ALA A 138 9.88 -46.89 4.50
CA ALA A 138 8.86 -46.48 5.47
C ALA A 138 9.36 -45.34 6.37
N LYS A 139 10.61 -45.39 6.82
CA LYS A 139 11.24 -44.27 7.56
C LYS A 139 11.33 -43.01 6.70
N GLY A 140 11.66 -43.15 5.43
CA GLY A 140 11.68 -42.07 4.45
C GLY A 140 10.31 -41.42 4.26
N LEU A 141 9.25 -42.21 4.16
CA LEU A 141 7.87 -41.71 4.08
C LEU A 141 7.46 -40.96 5.36
N VAL A 142 7.76 -41.50 6.54
CA VAL A 142 7.48 -40.82 7.82
C VAL A 142 8.12 -39.43 7.86
N LEU A 143 9.39 -39.31 7.45
CA LEU A 143 10.09 -38.03 7.43
C LEU A 143 9.47 -37.05 6.43
N GLN A 144 9.08 -37.52 5.24
CA GLN A 144 8.45 -36.68 4.23
C GLN A 144 7.06 -36.19 4.67
N ILE A 145 6.24 -37.05 5.28
CA ILE A 145 4.93 -36.68 5.81
C ILE A 145 5.08 -35.62 6.89
N LYS A 146 5.99 -35.82 7.86
CA LYS A 146 6.27 -34.83 8.91
C LYS A 146 6.66 -33.49 8.31
N ALA A 147 7.61 -33.47 7.37
CA ALA A 147 8.05 -32.24 6.71
C ALA A 147 6.87 -31.50 6.04
N ARG A 148 6.00 -32.21 5.31
CA ARG A 148 4.84 -31.60 4.65
C ARG A 148 3.81 -31.04 5.64
N VAL A 149 3.55 -31.77 6.72
CA VAL A 149 2.64 -31.34 7.79
C VAL A 149 3.20 -30.11 8.51
N ASP A 150 4.49 -30.09 8.83
CA ASP A 150 5.15 -28.96 9.48
C ASP A 150 5.19 -27.72 8.58
N GLU A 151 5.48 -27.90 7.28
CA GLU A 151 5.42 -26.81 6.28
C GLU A 151 3.99 -26.25 6.10
N ALA A 152 2.98 -27.11 6.18
CA ALA A 152 1.57 -26.69 6.12
C ALA A 152 1.21 -25.85 7.35
N LEU A 153 1.58 -26.32 8.54
CA LEU A 153 1.39 -25.58 9.79
C LEU A 153 2.12 -24.23 9.77
N ALA A 154 3.35 -24.19 9.27
CA ALA A 154 4.09 -22.94 9.10
C ALA A 154 3.36 -21.94 8.19
N SER A 155 2.73 -22.44 7.12
CA SER A 155 1.92 -21.60 6.21
C SER A 155 0.67 -21.07 6.92
N SER A 156 0.04 -21.87 7.78
CA SER A 156 -1.10 -21.44 8.62
C SER A 156 -0.70 -20.43 9.69
N ILE A 157 0.49 -20.56 10.30
CA ILE A 157 1.05 -19.58 11.23
C ILE A 157 1.29 -18.25 10.53
N GLU A 158 1.89 -18.27 9.34
CA GLU A 158 2.10 -17.06 8.55
C GLU A 158 0.76 -16.41 8.18
N PHE A 159 -0.22 -17.21 7.75
CA PHE A 159 -1.57 -16.74 7.42
C PHE A 159 -2.23 -16.01 8.60
N ASP A 160 -2.17 -16.60 9.80
CA ASP A 160 -2.73 -15.99 11.02
C ASP A 160 -2.01 -14.68 11.36
N SER A 161 -0.67 -14.63 11.21
CA SER A 161 0.13 -13.44 11.52
C SER A 161 -0.15 -12.22 10.64
N ILE A 162 -0.64 -12.43 9.42
CA ILE A 162 -1.01 -11.35 8.48
C ILE A 162 -2.53 -11.14 8.40
N THR A 163 -3.32 -11.91 9.17
CA THR A 163 -4.78 -11.80 9.20
C THR A 163 -5.20 -10.45 9.76
N GLY A 164 -6.04 -9.72 9.03
CA GLY A 164 -6.51 -8.39 9.41
C GLY A 164 -5.66 -7.23 8.90
N SER A 165 -4.44 -7.49 8.40
CA SER A 165 -3.59 -6.44 7.81
C SER A 165 -4.20 -5.82 6.55
N ASP A 166 -5.01 -6.56 5.79
CA ASP A 166 -5.75 -6.02 4.64
C ASP A 166 -6.69 -4.87 5.04
N LYS A 167 -7.33 -5.01 6.20
CA LYS A 167 -8.20 -3.98 6.78
C LYS A 167 -7.38 -2.80 7.27
N GLU A 168 -6.27 -3.04 7.95
CA GLU A 168 -5.36 -1.98 8.42
C GLU A 168 -4.83 -1.12 7.26
N TYR A 169 -4.42 -1.73 6.15
CA TYR A 169 -4.02 -1.01 4.95
C TYR A 169 -5.19 -0.26 4.30
N SER A 170 -6.39 -0.85 4.30
CA SER A 170 -7.59 -0.19 3.78
C SER A 170 -7.95 1.05 4.60
N ASP A 171 -7.94 0.94 5.93
CA ASP A 171 -8.24 2.04 6.85
C ASP A 171 -7.18 3.14 6.74
N SER A 172 -5.91 2.76 6.61
CA SER A 172 -4.79 3.68 6.35
C SER A 172 -4.98 4.43 5.03
N PHE A 173 -5.33 3.74 3.95
CA PHE A 173 -5.63 4.36 2.66
C PHE A 173 -6.77 5.37 2.76
N PHE A 174 -7.88 5.02 3.42
CA PHE A 174 -9.00 5.94 3.60
C PHE A 174 -8.64 7.18 4.41
N LYS A 175 -7.84 7.01 5.47
CA LYS A 175 -7.35 8.12 6.28
C LYS A 175 -6.46 9.06 5.46
N LEU A 176 -5.47 8.52 4.75
CA LEU A 176 -4.56 9.29 3.89
C LEU A 176 -5.34 10.05 2.80
N ASN A 177 -6.32 9.42 2.17
CA ASN A 177 -7.16 10.07 1.18
C ASN A 177 -8.06 11.17 1.79
N SER A 178 -8.49 11.02 3.04
CA SER A 178 -9.22 12.07 3.75
C SER A 178 -8.33 13.29 3.99
N GLU A 179 -7.10 13.08 4.49
CA GLU A 179 -6.13 14.15 4.70
C GLU A 179 -5.77 14.84 3.38
N LEU A 180 -5.64 14.08 2.29
CA LEU A 180 -5.37 14.61 0.97
C LEU A 180 -6.51 15.51 0.47
N LYS A 181 -7.77 15.13 0.70
CA LYS A 181 -8.94 15.97 0.38
C LYS A 181 -8.97 17.29 1.14
N GLU A 182 -8.41 17.35 2.34
CA GLU A 182 -8.31 18.59 3.13
C GLU A 182 -7.21 19.52 2.61
N VAL A 183 -6.10 18.97 2.13
CA VAL A 183 -4.93 19.75 1.69
C VAL A 183 -5.05 20.22 0.23
N LEU A 184 -5.63 19.39 -0.65
CA LEU A 184 -5.72 19.67 -2.09
C LEU A 184 -6.33 21.04 -2.45
N PRO A 185 -7.43 21.51 -1.81
CA PRO A 185 -8.01 22.80 -2.16
C PRO A 185 -7.05 23.96 -1.97
N ARG A 186 -6.28 23.97 -0.85
CA ARG A 186 -5.32 25.03 -0.57
C ARG A 186 -4.10 24.94 -1.49
N HIS A 187 -3.59 23.72 -1.69
CA HIS A 187 -2.49 23.46 -2.63
C HIS A 187 -2.83 23.96 -4.04
N GLY A 188 -4.00 23.58 -4.57
CA GLY A 188 -4.48 24.01 -5.88
C GLY A 188 -4.69 25.52 -5.97
N TRP A 189 -5.26 26.15 -4.93
CA TRP A 189 -5.45 27.60 -4.88
C TRP A 189 -4.12 28.36 -4.93
N LEU A 190 -3.12 27.93 -4.15
CA LEU A 190 -1.79 28.53 -4.13
C LEU A 190 -1.10 28.39 -5.50
N LYS A 191 -1.16 27.20 -6.11
CA LYS A 191 -0.62 26.96 -7.45
C LYS A 191 -1.17 27.96 -8.46
N SER A 192 -2.50 28.08 -8.55
CA SER A 192 -3.15 29.01 -9.47
C SER A 192 -2.81 30.48 -9.17
N ARG A 193 -2.65 30.85 -7.89
CA ARG A 193 -2.25 32.21 -7.51
C ARG A 193 -0.82 32.53 -7.89
N ILE A 194 0.12 31.62 -7.66
CA ILE A 194 1.51 31.76 -8.07
C ILE A 194 1.59 31.90 -9.59
N GLU A 195 0.88 31.05 -10.35
CA GLU A 195 0.82 31.12 -11.81
C GLU A 195 0.24 32.45 -12.30
N SER A 196 -0.87 32.90 -11.71
CA SER A 196 -1.49 34.19 -12.04
C SER A 196 -0.57 35.38 -11.75
N HIS A 197 0.08 35.41 -10.59
CA HIS A 197 1.01 36.48 -10.25
C HIS A 197 2.28 36.44 -11.12
N SER A 198 2.75 35.25 -11.50
CA SER A 198 3.90 35.08 -12.41
C SER A 198 3.59 35.58 -13.82
N LYS A 199 2.40 35.27 -14.35
CA LYS A 199 1.91 35.81 -15.63
C LYS A 199 1.82 37.35 -15.57
N GLY A 200 1.22 37.89 -14.52
CA GLY A 200 1.12 39.35 -14.31
C GLY A 200 2.48 40.01 -14.17
N LEU A 201 3.41 39.40 -13.43
CA LEU A 201 4.78 39.88 -13.28
C LEU A 201 5.46 40.03 -14.64
N LYS A 202 5.40 38.97 -15.46
CA LYS A 202 5.98 38.97 -16.81
C LYS A 202 5.41 40.09 -17.67
N TYR A 203 4.09 40.28 -17.67
CA TYR A 203 3.45 41.39 -18.40
C TYR A 203 3.98 42.76 -17.98
N TRP A 204 4.11 43.00 -16.67
CA TRP A 204 4.59 44.29 -16.16
C TRP A 204 6.09 44.50 -16.39
N GLU A 205 6.90 43.43 -16.33
CA GLU A 205 8.32 43.47 -16.69
C GLU A 205 8.51 43.77 -18.19
N ASP A 206 7.73 43.13 -19.07
CA ASP A 206 7.72 43.42 -20.51
C ASP A 206 7.29 44.88 -20.78
N THR A 207 6.23 45.35 -20.11
CA THR A 207 5.75 46.74 -20.19
C THR A 207 6.79 47.75 -19.70
N ALA A 208 7.54 47.43 -18.64
CA ALA A 208 8.63 48.27 -18.13
C ALA A 208 9.81 48.36 -19.12
N SER A 209 10.08 47.27 -19.85
CA SER A 209 11.15 47.18 -20.85
C SER A 209 10.83 47.86 -22.20
N GLY A 210 9.59 48.35 -22.37
CA GLY A 210 9.14 48.99 -23.61
C GLY A 210 8.72 48.01 -24.70
N LYS A 211 8.61 46.71 -24.40
CA LYS A 211 7.92 45.75 -25.26
C LYS A 211 6.43 46.03 -25.19
N VAL A 212 5.84 46.44 -26.32
CA VAL A 212 4.39 46.62 -26.43
C VAL A 212 3.76 45.23 -26.52
N VAL A 213 3.20 44.74 -25.42
CA VAL A 213 2.28 43.60 -25.43
C VAL A 213 0.87 44.18 -25.54
N THR A 214 0.25 44.08 -26.70
CA THR A 214 -1.15 44.46 -26.89
C THR A 214 -2.03 43.45 -26.16
N VAL A 215 -3.16 43.94 -25.62
CA VAL A 215 -4.14 43.12 -24.87
C VAL A 215 -4.67 41.94 -25.71
N ASP A 216 -4.60 42.05 -27.04
CA ASP A 216 -5.06 41.03 -27.99
C ASP A 216 -4.14 39.78 -28.05
N GLU A 217 -2.84 39.89 -27.78
CA GLU A 217 -1.92 38.72 -27.78
C GLU A 217 -2.07 37.84 -26.52
N VAL A 218 -2.62 38.39 -25.43
CA VAL A 218 -2.85 37.63 -24.18
C VAL A 218 -4.04 36.68 -24.32
N ILE A 219 -5.02 37.01 -25.16
CA ILE A 219 -6.25 36.21 -25.36
C ILE A 219 -6.00 35.04 -26.33
N GLU A 220 -5.04 35.14 -27.26
CA GLU A 220 -4.71 34.04 -28.19
C GLU A 220 -3.94 32.90 -27.53
N GLN A 221 -3.15 33.14 -26.48
CA GLN A 221 -2.45 32.07 -25.76
C GLN A 221 -3.39 31.21 -24.89
N ASP A 222 -4.52 31.76 -24.42
CA ASP A 222 -5.52 30.99 -23.68
C ASP A 222 -6.33 30.02 -24.56
N LYS A 223 -6.32 30.19 -25.89
CA LYS A 223 -7.02 29.28 -26.83
C LYS A 223 -6.20 28.07 -27.28
N VAL A 224 -4.88 28.09 -27.10
CA VAL A 224 -3.99 27.00 -27.57
C VAL A 224 -3.78 25.93 -26.48
N VAL A 225 -4.17 26.19 -25.23
CA VAL A 225 -4.01 25.26 -24.10
C VAL A 225 -5.28 24.42 -23.83
N GLU A 226 -6.41 24.73 -24.48
CA GLU A 226 -7.67 23.97 -24.40
C GLU A 226 -7.93 23.02 -25.62
N ALA A 227 -6.91 22.70 -26.42
CA ALA A 227 -7.03 21.78 -27.56
C ALA A 227 -6.30 20.43 -27.33
#